data_AF-A0AAN6D9U9-F1
#
_entry.id   AF-A0AAN6D9U9-F1
#
_cell.length_a   1.000
_cell.length_b   1.000
_cell.length_c   1.000
_cell.angle_alpha   90.00
_cell.angle_beta   90.00
_cell.angle_gamma   90.00
#
_symmetry.space_group_name_H-M   'P 1'
#
loop_
_entity.id
_entity.type
_entity.pdbx_description
1 polymer ?
#
loop_
_entity_poly.entity_id
_entity_poly.type
_entity_poly.pdbx_seq_one_letter_code
_entity_poly.pdbx_strand_id
1 'polypeptide(L)'
;MIIRNNGVVREVIGLGLKPLPKIFKKAGERHFQGSHFVILFDSSSAVQREILRSLKNDPRVIRSFLTKVDDSKNYNAGSSVTRAIKAIKEHGYEKSIPL
;
A
#
# COMPACT_ATOMS: atom_id res chain seq x y z
N MET A 1 -1.52 6.38 -14.66
CA MET A 1 -0.91 7.63 -14.17
C MET A 1 0.58 7.47 -13.89
N ILE A 2 1.00 6.55 -13.01
CA ILE A 2 2.41 6.38 -12.63
C ILE A 2 3.32 6.21 -13.86
N ILE A 3 3.09 5.18 -14.68
CA ILE A 3 3.91 4.87 -15.87
C ILE A 3 3.88 5.99 -16.91
N ARG A 4 2.72 6.65 -17.08
CA ARG A 4 2.55 7.74 -18.07
C ARG A 4 3.34 9.00 -17.73
N ASN A 5 3.69 9.19 -16.46
CA ASN A 5 4.42 10.35 -15.97
C ASN A 5 5.87 9.99 -15.58
N ASN A 6 6.50 9.07 -16.32
CA ASN A 6 7.86 8.58 -16.08
C ASN A 6 8.11 8.01 -14.68
N GLY A 7 7.06 7.50 -14.02
CA GLY A 7 7.18 6.77 -12.76
C GLY A 7 7.34 5.27 -13.00
N VAL A 8 7.95 4.58 -12.04
CA VAL A 8 8.17 3.13 -12.07
C VAL A 8 7.37 2.48 -10.95
N VAL A 9 6.58 1.45 -11.28
CA VAL A 9 5.91 0.62 -10.28
C VAL A 9 6.84 -0.55 -9.96
N ARG A 10 7.17 -0.72 -8.68
CA ARG A 10 8.09 -1.76 -8.20
C ARG A 10 7.37 -2.97 -7.65
N GLU A 11 6.28 -2.74 -6.94
CA GLU A 11 5.54 -3.80 -6.27
C GLU A 11 4.06 -3.45 -6.17
N VAL A 12 3.19 -4.45 -6.36
CA VAL A 12 1.75 -4.35 -6.13
C VAL A 12 1.33 -5.56 -5.31
N ILE A 13 0.87 -5.31 -4.08
CA ILE A 13 0.48 -6.35 -3.13
C ILE A 13 -1.01 -6.22 -2.84
N GLY A 14 -1.77 -7.27 -3.13
CA GLY A 14 -3.14 -7.42 -2.66
C GLY A 14 -3.17 -7.98 -1.25
N LEU A 15 -3.80 -7.27 -0.31
CA LEU A 15 -4.03 -7.72 1.07
C LEU A 15 -5.41 -8.40 1.24
N GLY A 16 -6.19 -8.48 0.16
CA GLY A 16 -7.49 -9.13 0.12
C GLY A 16 -8.65 -8.26 0.63
N LEU A 17 -9.85 -8.83 0.54
CA LEU A 17 -11.08 -8.24 1.04
C LEU A 17 -11.14 -8.40 2.57
N LYS A 18 -11.29 -7.30 3.29
CA LYS A 18 -11.39 -7.28 4.75
C LYS A 18 -12.55 -6.39 5.21
N PRO A 19 -13.20 -6.73 6.34
CA PRO A 19 -14.16 -5.82 6.96
C PRO A 19 -13.46 -4.53 7.36
N LEU A 20 -14.13 -3.40 7.18
CA LEU A 20 -13.63 -2.11 7.63
C LEU A 20 -13.88 -1.98 9.14
N PRO A 21 -12.96 -1.32 9.89
CA PRO A 21 -13.11 -1.18 11.34
C PRO A 21 -14.36 -0.38 11.76
N LYS A 22 -14.94 0.38 10.84
CA LYS A 22 -16.24 1.04 10.97
C LYS A 22 -16.86 1.22 9.59
N ILE A 23 -18.15 1.54 9.53
CA ILE A 23 -18.83 1.89 8.28
C ILE A 23 -18.27 3.22 7.76
N PHE A 24 -17.73 3.22 6.54
CA PHE A 24 -17.24 4.42 5.87
C PHE A 24 -18.29 4.93 4.87
N LYS A 25 -18.45 6.25 4.78
CA LYS A 25 -19.29 6.90 3.78
C LYS A 25 -18.41 7.57 2.71
N LYS A 26 -18.67 7.28 1.43
CA LYS A 26 -17.95 7.89 0.29
C LYS A 26 -18.92 8.08 -0.87
N ALA A 27 -18.94 9.28 -1.46
CA ALA A 27 -19.76 9.59 -2.64
C ALA A 27 -21.25 9.17 -2.54
N GLY A 28 -21.84 9.23 -1.34
CA GLY A 28 -23.23 8.82 -1.10
C GLY A 28 -23.40 7.34 -0.70
N GLU A 29 -22.40 6.49 -0.93
CA GLU A 29 -22.42 5.08 -0.55
C GLU A 29 -21.88 4.83 0.85
N ARG A 30 -22.30 3.70 1.45
CA ARG A 30 -21.84 3.21 2.75
C ARG A 30 -21.12 1.87 2.55
N HIS A 31 -19.87 1.79 2.96
CA HIS A 31 -19.04 0.60 2.82
C HIS A 31 -18.75 -0.04 4.18
N PHE A 32 -18.98 -1.34 4.28
CA PHE A 32 -18.66 -2.14 5.47
C PHE A 32 -17.42 -3.04 5.26
N GLN A 33 -17.01 -3.26 4.01
CA GLN A 33 -15.84 -4.04 3.62
C GLN A 33 -15.08 -3.35 2.49
N GLY A 34 -13.80 -3.68 2.33
CA GLY A 34 -12.97 -3.13 1.28
C GLY A 34 -11.75 -4.01 0.97
N SER A 35 -11.36 -4.03 -0.30
CA SER A 35 -10.10 -4.65 -0.72
C SER A 35 -8.95 -3.70 -0.41
N HIS A 36 -7.94 -4.21 0.27
CA HIS A 36 -6.75 -3.44 0.64
C HIS A 36 -5.62 -3.81 -0.31
N PHE A 37 -4.88 -2.81 -0.77
CA PHE A 37 -3.71 -3.01 -1.62
C PHE A 37 -2.61 -2.03 -1.24
N VAL A 38 -1.37 -2.45 -1.44
CA VAL A 38 -0.17 -1.64 -1.26
C VAL A 38 0.55 -1.57 -2.59
N ILE A 39 0.94 -0.37 -2.99
CA ILE A 39 1.70 -0.14 -4.22
C ILE A 39 2.99 0.56 -3.83
N LEU A 40 4.12 -0.04 -4.19
CA LEU A 40 5.43 0.60 -4.12
C LEU A 40 5.75 1.15 -5.51
N PHE A 41 6.01 2.44 -5.59
CA PHE A 41 6.36 3.10 -6.84
C PHE A 41 7.29 4.28 -6.59
N ASP A 42 8.12 4.56 -7.60
CA ASP A 42 9.00 5.71 -7.63
C ASP A 42 8.47 6.72 -8.64
N SER A 43 8.39 7.99 -8.25
CA SER A 43 7.96 9.10 -9.10
C SER A 43 8.31 10.45 -8.48
N SER A 44 8.21 11.53 -9.27
CA SER A 44 8.41 12.89 -8.76
C SER A 44 7.30 13.32 -7.78
N SER A 45 7.61 14.28 -6.90
CA SER A 45 6.66 14.79 -5.90
C SER A 45 5.39 15.43 -6.51
N ALA A 46 5.50 15.99 -7.72
CA ALA A 46 4.35 16.51 -8.46
C ALA A 46 3.38 15.37 -8.86
N VAL A 47 3.93 14.29 -9.42
CA VAL A 47 3.17 13.11 -9.85
C VAL A 47 2.53 12.40 -8.66
N GLN A 48 3.24 12.26 -7.54
CA GLN A 48 2.71 11.70 -6.29
C GLN A 48 1.44 12.45 -5.81
N ARG A 49 1.49 13.79 -5.82
CA ARG A 49 0.34 14.63 -5.42
C ARG A 49 -0.83 14.47 -6.38
N GLU A 50 -0.56 14.41 -7.67
CA GLU A 50 -1.58 14.19 -8.70
C GLU A 50 -2.28 12.84 -8.51
N ILE A 51 -1.51 11.77 -8.31
CA ILE A 51 -2.03 10.41 -8.05
C ILE A 51 -2.94 10.43 -6.82
N LEU A 52 -2.46 11.01 -5.72
CA LEU A 52 -3.25 11.07 -4.49
C LEU A 52 -4.55 11.88 -4.68
N ARG A 53 -4.50 12.98 -5.45
CA ARG A 53 -5.70 13.76 -5.80
C ARG A 53 -6.68 12.95 -6.64
N SER A 54 -6.19 12.24 -7.65
CA SER A 54 -7.03 11.40 -8.50
C SER A 54 -7.69 10.27 -7.69
N LEU A 55 -6.94 9.59 -6.82
CA LEU A 55 -7.48 8.53 -5.96
C LEU A 55 -8.50 9.06 -4.96
N LYS A 56 -8.29 10.25 -4.39
CA LYS A 56 -9.27 10.88 -3.50
C LYS A 56 -10.56 11.24 -4.23
N ASN A 57 -10.51 11.57 -5.51
CA ASN A 57 -11.68 11.94 -6.30
C ASN A 57 -12.41 10.72 -6.87
N ASP A 58 -11.76 9.57 -7.01
CA ASP A 58 -12.39 8.35 -7.48
C ASP A 58 -13.41 7.84 -6.43
N PRO A 59 -14.71 7.74 -6.77
CA PRO A 59 -15.73 7.26 -5.82
C PRO A 59 -15.51 5.82 -5.38
N ARG A 60 -14.80 5.01 -6.17
CA ARG A 60 -14.53 3.59 -5.86
C ARG A 60 -13.44 3.42 -4.80
N VAL A 61 -12.65 4.47 -4.56
CA VAL A 61 -11.57 4.46 -3.58
C VAL A 61 -12.09 5.07 -2.27
N ILE A 62 -12.32 4.20 -1.29
CA ILE A 62 -12.83 4.59 0.04
C ILE A 62 -11.81 5.48 0.77
N ARG A 63 -10.54 5.09 0.75
CA ARG A 63 -9.44 5.81 1.39
C ARG A 63 -8.14 5.54 0.63
N SER A 64 -7.34 6.59 0.46
CA SER A 64 -5.99 6.52 -0.09
C SER A 64 -5.03 7.31 0.79
N PHE A 65 -3.83 6.79 0.99
CA PHE A 65 -2.75 7.46 1.69
C PHE A 65 -1.42 7.14 1.00
N LEU A 66 -0.45 8.03 1.13
CA LEU A 66 0.89 7.87 0.61
C LEU A 66 1.88 8.10 1.75
N THR A 67 2.86 7.21 1.89
CA THR A 67 3.96 7.36 2.84
C THR A 67 5.29 7.30 2.10
N LYS A 68 6.26 8.10 2.54
CA LYS A 68 7.62 8.03 2.00
C LYS A 68 8.31 6.77 2.53
N VAL A 69 8.93 6.02 1.63
CA VAL A 69 9.91 5.00 2.00
C VAL A 69 11.28 5.68 2.02
N ASP A 70 11.99 5.56 3.14
CA ASP A 70 13.35 6.07 3.23
C ASP A 70 14.30 5.13 2.48
N ASP A 71 14.97 5.68 1.48
CA ASP A 71 15.91 5.02 0.57
C ASP A 71 17.37 5.44 0.83
N SER A 72 17.62 6.27 1.85
CA SER A 72 18.96 6.80 2.17
C SER A 72 20.03 5.74 2.43
N LYS A 73 19.64 4.58 2.98
CA LYS A 73 20.55 3.46 3.29
C LYS A 73 20.47 2.31 2.29
N ASN A 74 19.32 2.14 1.63
CA ASN A 74 19.06 1.01 0.74
C ASN A 74 18.13 1.43 -0.39
N TYR A 75 18.69 1.56 -1.59
CA TYR A 75 17.95 1.89 -2.81
C TYR A 75 16.89 0.83 -3.16
N ASN A 76 17.15 -0.43 -2.81
CA ASN A 76 16.19 -1.51 -3.02
C ASN A 76 15.32 -1.80 -1.78
N ALA A 77 14.85 -0.74 -1.09
CA ALA A 77 13.89 -0.90 0.00
C ALA A 77 12.55 -1.48 -0.52
N GLY A 78 12.10 -2.59 0.08
CA GLY A 78 10.80 -3.18 -0.21
C GLY A 78 9.63 -2.41 0.42
N SER A 79 8.40 -2.76 0.05
CA SER A 79 7.20 -2.19 0.68
C SER A 79 7.16 -2.45 2.19
N SER A 80 6.31 -1.74 2.92
CA SER A 80 6.13 -1.97 4.37
C SER A 80 5.74 -3.43 4.68
N VAL A 81 4.91 -4.02 3.83
CA VAL A 81 4.45 -5.41 3.95
C VAL A 81 5.61 -6.37 3.71
N THR A 82 6.37 -6.19 2.63
CA THR A 82 7.51 -7.05 2.29
C THR A 82 8.62 -6.96 3.33
N ARG A 83 8.88 -5.77 3.88
CA ARG A 83 9.80 -5.58 5.01
C ARG A 83 9.31 -6.27 6.28
N ALA A 84 8.02 -6.18 6.60
CA ALA A 84 7.45 -6.85 7.75
C ALA A 84 7.53 -8.39 7.62
N ILE A 85 7.17 -8.93 6.45
CA ILE A 85 7.27 -10.37 6.17
C ILE A 85 8.72 -10.84 6.28
N LYS A 86 9.67 -10.08 5.71
CA LYS A 86 11.10 -10.38 5.82
C LYS A 86 11.56 -10.39 7.28
N ALA A 87 11.20 -9.37 8.06
CA ALA A 87 11.55 -9.30 9.47
C ALA A 87 10.96 -10.48 10.28
N ILE A 88 9.70 -10.86 10.03
CA ILE A 88 9.07 -12.04 10.66
C ILE A 88 9.85 -13.32 10.30
N LYS A 89 10.22 -13.49 9.02
CA LYS A 89 10.99 -14.64 8.56
C LYS A 89 12.38 -14.71 9.21
N GLU A 90 13.03 -13.56 9.39
CA GLU A 90 14.35 -13.46 10.02
C GLU A 90 14.31 -13.67 11.54
N HIS A 91 13.22 -13.29 12.23
CA HIS A 91 13.11 -13.33 13.69
C HIS A 91 12.34 -14.54 14.25
N GLY A 92 11.73 -15.39 13.42
CA GLY A 92 11.45 -16.79 13.79
C GLY A 92 10.07 -17.36 13.41
N TYR A 93 10.12 -18.49 12.69
CA TYR A 93 9.19 -19.63 12.75
C TYR A 93 9.98 -20.96 12.70
N GLU A 94 11.15 -21.03 13.35
CA GLU A 94 11.94 -22.29 13.47
C GLU A 94 12.04 -22.82 14.92
N LYS A 95 11.38 -22.21 15.92
CA LYS A 95 11.64 -22.54 17.34
C LYS A 95 10.44 -22.86 18.24
N SER A 96 9.27 -23.30 17.73
CA SER A 96 8.20 -23.74 18.64
C SER A 96 7.13 -24.67 18.04
N ILE A 97 7.55 -25.82 17.52
CA ILE A 97 6.70 -27.03 17.54
C ILE A 97 7.59 -28.20 17.96
N PRO A 98 7.64 -28.57 19.25
CA PRO A 98 7.87 -29.97 19.58
C PRO A 98 6.62 -30.75 19.16
N LEU A 99 6.85 -31.91 18.54
CA LEU A 99 5.85 -32.91 18.14
C LEU A 99 4.78 -33.15 19.23
#